data_AF-A0A3A1QS38-F1
#
_entry.id   AF-A0A3A1QS38-F1
#
_cell.length_a   1.000
_cell.length_b   1.000
_cell.length_c   1.000
_cell.angle_alpha   90.00
_cell.angle_beta   90.00
_cell.angle_gamma   90.00
#
_symmetry.space_group_name_H-M   'P 1'
#
loop_
_entity.id
_entity.type
_entity.pdbx_description
1 polymer ?
#
loop_
_entity_poly.entity_id
_entity_poly.type
_entity_poly.pdbx_seq_one_letter_code
_entity_poly.pdbx_strand_id
1 'polypeptide(L)'
;MRKWWVISLVLAVLLTACGDNEGNSTEASGEQEAEKTESNKGNKGEGVAEGGEVLGLGDTIEFQSNIGNYKLTINSVESMEEYQGETPQREIFLAVEVTVENLAEEPLVADDAAYLRLTSDVDSSGTLNILLGDMEVWDKELEKGESDTRKLFYDTQRATEYSLLYNHATENHKLLEDVKWVFTDEEVD
;
A
#
# COMPACT_ATOMS: atom_id res chain seq x y z
N MET A 1 4.71 -49.83 -17.61
CA MET A 1 3.25 -50.02 -17.45
C MET A 1 2.72 -48.75 -16.77
N ARG A 2 2.27 -47.73 -17.53
CA ARG A 2 0.87 -47.42 -17.96
C ARG A 2 -0.16 -47.24 -16.81
N LYS A 3 -0.39 -45.96 -16.46
CA LYS A 3 -1.63 -45.19 -16.17
C LYS A 3 -2.79 -45.80 -15.34
N TRP A 4 -3.22 -45.05 -14.30
CA TRP A 4 -4.59 -44.54 -14.02
C TRP A 4 -4.54 -43.63 -12.75
N TRP A 5 -4.78 -42.31 -12.80
CA TRP A 5 -6.06 -41.57 -12.65
C TRP A 5 -6.99 -42.07 -11.54
N VAL A 6 -7.31 -41.23 -10.52
CA VAL A 6 -8.67 -40.76 -10.16
C VAL A 6 -8.56 -39.52 -9.24
N ILE A 7 -9.31 -38.48 -9.60
CA ILE A 7 -9.63 -37.24 -8.87
C ILE A 7 -10.78 -37.51 -7.89
N SER A 8 -10.76 -36.94 -6.68
CA SER A 8 -11.99 -36.84 -5.88
C SER A 8 -12.05 -35.51 -5.12
N LEU A 9 -13.08 -34.74 -5.48
CA LEU A 9 -13.50 -33.44 -4.99
C LEU A 9 -14.70 -33.68 -4.07
N VAL A 10 -14.67 -33.22 -2.82
CA VAL A 10 -15.85 -33.13 -1.96
C VAL A 10 -15.83 -31.79 -1.23
N LEU A 11 -16.75 -30.93 -1.67
CA LEU A 11 -17.15 -29.67 -1.08
C LEU A 11 -18.30 -29.97 -0.10
N ALA A 12 -18.25 -29.44 1.13
CA ALA A 12 -19.39 -29.45 2.05
C ALA A 12 -19.55 -28.07 2.69
N VAL A 13 -20.53 -27.32 2.20
CA VAL A 13 -21.06 -26.09 2.79
C VAL A 13 -22.13 -26.49 3.81
N LEU A 14 -22.04 -25.99 5.04
CA LEU A 14 -23.15 -26.00 6.00
C LEU A 14 -23.45 -24.56 6.42
N LEU A 15 -24.66 -24.11 6.04
CA LEU A 15 -25.32 -22.89 6.50
C LEU A 15 -26.26 -23.24 7.65
N THR A 16 -26.15 -22.53 8.78
CA THR A 16 -27.16 -22.38 9.85
C THR A 16 -26.74 -21.20 10.72
N ALA A 17 -27.58 -20.33 11.27
CA ALA A 17 -29.00 -20.02 11.15
C ALA A 17 -29.22 -18.70 11.92
N CYS A 18 -30.24 -17.91 11.56
CA CYS A 18 -30.65 -16.70 12.28
C CYS A 18 -30.98 -16.93 13.76
N GLY A 19 -30.78 -15.89 14.58
CA GLY A 19 -31.34 -15.76 15.92
C GLY A 19 -31.66 -14.30 16.23
N ASP A 20 -32.94 -13.97 16.12
CA ASP A 20 -33.61 -12.71 16.46
C ASP A 20 -33.68 -12.54 18.00
N ASN A 21 -33.47 -11.33 18.53
CA ASN A 21 -33.91 -11.03 19.90
C ASN A 21 -34.30 -9.55 20.09
N GLU A 22 -35.53 -9.40 20.56
CA GLU A 22 -36.29 -8.22 20.96
C GLU A 22 -35.59 -7.33 22.01
N GLY A 23 -35.93 -6.03 22.05
CA GLY A 23 -35.83 -5.29 23.31
C GLY A 23 -35.70 -3.77 23.28
N ASN A 24 -36.85 -3.10 23.21
CA ASN A 24 -37.25 -1.99 24.09
C ASN A 24 -36.68 -0.55 23.92
N SER A 25 -37.54 0.28 23.33
CA SER A 25 -38.02 1.61 23.78
C SER A 25 -37.07 2.57 24.51
N THR A 26 -36.76 3.67 23.80
CA THR A 26 -36.96 5.08 24.16
C THR A 26 -37.09 5.43 25.65
N GLU A 27 -36.14 6.23 26.16
CA GLU A 27 -36.37 7.58 26.71
C GLU A 27 -35.04 8.20 27.21
N ALA A 28 -34.80 9.46 26.84
CA ALA A 28 -34.33 10.56 27.72
C ALA A 28 -33.62 11.65 26.90
N SER A 29 -34.38 12.68 26.57
CA SER A 29 -33.89 14.01 26.17
C SER A 29 -33.39 14.75 27.42
N GLY A 30 -32.23 15.40 27.30
CA GLY A 30 -31.72 16.33 28.30
C GLY A 30 -30.46 17.05 27.81
N GLU A 31 -30.61 18.32 27.44
CA GLU A 31 -29.55 19.29 27.14
C GLU A 31 -28.41 19.30 28.16
N GLN A 32 -27.17 19.54 27.71
CA GLN A 32 -26.44 20.77 28.06
C GLN A 32 -25.15 20.98 27.26
N GLU A 33 -24.95 22.25 26.94
CA GLU A 33 -23.92 22.95 26.18
C GLU A 33 -22.59 23.04 26.95
N ALA A 34 -21.43 22.83 26.30
CA ALA A 34 -20.14 23.31 26.79
C ALA A 34 -19.07 23.37 25.69
N GLU A 35 -18.66 24.61 25.40
CA GLU A 35 -17.31 25.09 25.05
C GLU A 35 -16.46 24.35 24.00
N LYS A 36 -16.28 25.02 22.85
CA LYS A 36 -15.10 24.87 21.99
C LYS A 36 -13.92 25.62 22.61
N THR A 37 -12.91 24.88 23.03
CA THR A 37 -11.56 25.40 23.29
C THR A 37 -10.57 24.75 22.33
N GLU A 38 -9.72 25.60 21.75
CA GLU A 38 -8.65 25.30 20.80
C GLU A 38 -7.59 24.30 21.31
N SER A 39 -6.92 23.74 20.30
CA SER A 39 -5.48 23.43 20.25
C SER A 39 -4.98 22.04 20.67
N ASN A 40 -4.34 21.44 19.65
CA ASN A 40 -3.10 20.69 19.70
C ASN A 40 -3.19 19.18 19.96
N LYS A 41 -3.11 18.39 18.86
CA LYS A 41 -2.29 17.18 18.82
C LYS A 41 -2.17 16.63 17.39
N GLY A 42 -0.97 16.69 16.84
CA GLY A 42 -0.53 15.91 15.68
C GLY A 42 0.75 15.14 16.00
N ASN A 43 0.74 14.38 17.11
CA ASN A 43 1.65 13.27 17.30
C ASN A 43 0.81 12.09 17.79
N LYS A 44 0.70 11.07 16.95
CA LYS A 44 0.16 9.75 17.28
C LYS A 44 0.66 8.75 16.22
N GLY A 45 1.88 8.27 16.42
CA GLY A 45 2.13 6.85 16.26
C GLY A 45 1.46 6.08 17.41
N GLU A 46 1.25 4.79 17.17
CA GLU A 46 0.59 3.77 18.00
C GLU A 46 -0.92 3.60 17.80
N GLY A 47 -1.24 2.68 16.90
CA GLY A 47 -2.51 1.97 16.82
C GLY A 47 -2.68 1.30 15.47
N VAL A 48 -2.28 0.03 15.32
CA VAL A 48 -2.75 -0.81 14.20
C VAL A 48 -4.27 -0.92 14.36
N ALA A 49 -5.00 -0.13 13.58
CA ALA A 49 -6.44 -0.14 13.53
C ALA A 49 -6.91 -1.40 12.81
N GLU A 50 -8.02 -2.00 13.26
CA GLU A 50 -8.78 -2.88 12.39
C GLU A 50 -9.37 -2.03 11.26
N GLY A 51 -8.76 -2.10 10.09
CA GLY A 51 -9.02 -1.25 8.93
C GLY A 51 -7.74 -0.56 8.48
N GLY A 52 -7.31 -0.84 7.25
CA GLY A 52 -5.98 -0.44 6.80
C GLY A 52 -5.68 1.05 6.79
N GLU A 53 -4.38 1.36 6.84
CA GLU A 53 -3.82 2.70 6.82
C GLU A 53 -3.80 3.28 5.39
N VAL A 54 -4.52 4.38 5.20
CA VAL A 54 -4.58 5.12 3.93
C VAL A 54 -3.80 6.41 4.07
N LEU A 55 -2.81 6.60 3.20
CA LEU A 55 -1.82 7.67 3.21
C LEU A 55 -1.93 8.51 1.93
N GLY A 56 -1.51 9.78 1.98
CA GLY A 56 -1.36 10.65 0.82
C GLY A 56 0.10 10.79 0.37
N LEU A 57 0.33 11.47 -0.76
CA LEU A 57 1.71 11.82 -1.17
C LEU A 57 2.38 12.72 -0.12
N GLY A 58 3.66 12.47 0.13
CA GLY A 58 4.46 13.09 1.18
C GLY A 58 4.33 12.43 2.56
N ASP A 59 3.30 11.62 2.80
CA ASP A 59 3.16 10.90 4.06
C ASP A 59 4.22 9.79 4.18
N THR A 60 4.71 9.63 5.40
CA THR A 60 5.75 8.67 5.76
C THR A 60 5.22 7.70 6.80
N ILE A 61 5.44 6.41 6.56
CA ILE A 61 5.11 5.34 7.51
C ILE A 61 6.38 4.64 7.97
N GLU A 62 6.39 4.19 9.22
CA GLU A 62 7.42 3.32 9.77
C GLU A 62 6.94 1.86 9.75
N PHE A 63 7.73 0.99 9.14
CA PHE A 63 7.49 -0.45 9.12
C PHE A 63 8.39 -1.16 10.13
N GLN A 64 7.79 -2.14 10.82
CA GLN A 64 8.52 -3.16 11.57
C GLN A 64 8.19 -4.51 10.94
N SER A 65 9.18 -5.13 10.31
CA SER A 65 8.98 -6.30 9.47
C SER A 65 10.09 -7.34 9.65
N ASN A 66 9.98 -8.47 8.96
CA ASN A 66 11.02 -9.49 8.91
C ASN A 66 12.27 -9.08 8.11
N ILE A 67 12.21 -8.02 7.31
CA ILE A 67 13.36 -7.47 6.58
C ILE A 67 14.05 -6.33 7.33
N GLY A 68 13.52 -5.92 8.49
CA GLY A 68 14.06 -4.85 9.32
C GLY A 68 13.03 -3.79 9.68
N ASN A 69 13.53 -2.75 10.36
CA ASN A 69 12.77 -1.55 10.69
C ASN A 69 13.22 -0.42 9.76
N TYR A 70 12.27 0.23 9.09
CA TYR A 70 12.57 1.27 8.12
C TYR A 70 11.39 2.23 7.96
N LYS A 71 11.63 3.39 7.35
CA LYS A 71 10.56 4.27 6.88
C LYS A 71 10.41 4.21 5.38
N LEU A 72 9.18 4.39 4.91
CA LEU A 72 8.85 4.53 3.50
C LEU A 72 8.04 5.80 3.29
N THR A 73 8.44 6.59 2.30
CA THR A 73 7.74 7.82 1.88
C THR A 73 7.50 7.77 0.38
N ILE A 74 6.27 8.06 -0.05
CA ILE A 74 5.95 8.32 -1.46
C ILE A 74 5.93 9.83 -1.65
N ASN A 75 6.98 10.40 -2.25
CA ASN A 75 7.19 11.85 -2.28
C ASN A 75 6.31 12.56 -3.32
N SER A 76 6.31 12.04 -4.55
CA SER A 76 5.63 12.64 -5.70
C SER A 76 5.38 11.62 -6.79
N VAL A 77 4.51 11.97 -7.74
CA VAL A 77 4.22 11.16 -8.93
C VAL A 77 4.21 12.07 -10.16
N GLU A 78 4.93 11.66 -11.20
CA GLU A 78 5.03 12.37 -12.48
C GLU A 78 4.50 11.46 -13.60
N SER A 79 3.68 12.02 -14.49
CA SER A 79 3.23 11.33 -15.69
C SER A 79 4.15 11.58 -16.89
N MET A 80 4.41 10.54 -17.67
CA MET A 80 5.24 10.66 -18.88
C MET A 80 4.61 9.88 -20.04
N GLU A 81 4.67 10.46 -21.23
CA GLU A 81 4.28 9.78 -22.48
C GLU A 81 5.45 9.04 -23.15
N GLU A 82 6.69 9.36 -22.76
CA GLU A 82 7.91 8.73 -23.26
C GLU A 82 9.02 8.82 -22.21
N TYR A 83 9.83 7.77 -22.08
CA TYR A 83 11.05 7.78 -21.25
C TYR A 83 12.19 7.05 -21.95
N GLN A 84 13.32 7.73 -22.16
CA GLN A 84 14.49 7.18 -22.88
C GLN A 84 14.18 6.57 -24.27
N GLY A 85 13.19 7.12 -25.00
CA GLY A 85 12.77 6.60 -26.30
C GLY A 85 11.80 5.41 -26.23
N GLU A 86 11.43 4.96 -25.03
CA GLU A 86 10.39 3.97 -24.81
C GLU A 86 9.04 4.66 -24.58
N THR A 87 7.98 4.08 -25.13
CA THR A 87 6.59 4.54 -24.94
C THR A 87 5.80 3.52 -24.11
N PRO A 88 4.80 3.94 -23.32
CA PRO A 88 3.98 3.02 -22.53
C PRO A 88 3.19 2.06 -23.42
N GLN A 89 3.08 0.80 -22.98
CA GLN A 89 2.26 -0.22 -23.63
C GLN A 89 0.77 -0.04 -23.34
N ARG A 90 0.43 0.60 -22.21
CA ARG A 90 -0.94 0.99 -21.88
C ARG A 90 -1.20 2.41 -22.38
N GLU A 91 -1.13 3.42 -21.52
CA GLU A 91 -1.41 4.81 -21.90
C GLU A 91 -0.34 5.79 -21.43
N ILE A 92 0.14 5.63 -20.19
CA ILE A 92 1.14 6.52 -19.58
C ILE A 92 2.15 5.72 -18.76
N PHE A 93 3.35 6.27 -18.61
CA PHE A 93 4.21 5.91 -17.49
C PHE A 93 3.91 6.83 -16.30
N LEU A 94 3.88 6.25 -15.10
CA LEU A 94 3.98 7.01 -13.86
C LEU A 94 5.36 6.77 -13.25
N ALA A 95 6.13 7.84 -13.01
CA ALA A 95 7.32 7.82 -12.16
C ALA A 95 6.92 8.21 -10.75
N VAL A 96 7.04 7.27 -9.82
CA VAL A 96 6.76 7.46 -8.41
C VAL A 96 8.08 7.67 -7.69
N GLU A 97 8.31 8.84 -7.09
CA GLU A 97 9.51 9.10 -6.31
C GLU A 97 9.35 8.57 -4.89
N VAL A 98 10.16 7.58 -4.53
CA VAL A 98 10.08 6.85 -3.26
C VAL A 98 11.35 7.07 -2.45
N THR A 99 11.21 7.30 -1.14
CA THR A 99 12.34 7.37 -0.20
C THR A 99 12.24 6.22 0.80
N VAL A 100 13.36 5.52 1.00
CA VAL A 100 13.53 4.50 2.05
C VAL A 100 14.57 5.00 3.05
N GLU A 101 14.30 4.87 4.35
CA GLU A 101 15.27 5.15 5.43
C GLU A 101 15.42 3.90 6.32
N ASN A 102 16.63 3.38 6.47
CA ASN A 102 16.87 2.25 7.38
C ASN A 102 16.94 2.72 8.83
N LEU A 103 16.13 2.13 9.72
CA LEU A 103 16.15 2.42 11.15
C LEU A 103 16.83 1.31 11.98
N ALA A 104 17.08 0.14 11.38
CA ALA A 104 17.71 -1.00 12.02
C ALA A 104 19.23 -0.84 12.09
N GLU A 105 19.87 -1.60 12.98
CA GLU A 105 21.34 -1.69 13.05
C GLU A 105 21.94 -2.48 11.88
N GLU A 106 21.18 -3.44 11.34
CA GLU A 106 21.61 -4.26 10.22
C GLU A 106 21.37 -3.52 8.89
N PRO A 107 22.23 -3.70 7.88
CA PRO A 107 22.02 -3.14 6.55
C PRO A 107 20.70 -3.61 5.92
N LEU A 108 20.04 -2.71 5.20
CA LEU A 108 18.78 -2.94 4.49
C LEU A 108 18.96 -2.73 3.00
N VAL A 109 18.56 -3.68 2.16
CA VAL A 109 18.49 -3.47 0.71
C VAL A 109 17.25 -2.64 0.40
N ALA A 110 17.42 -1.48 -0.24
CA ALA A 110 16.33 -0.53 -0.47
C ALA A 110 15.19 -1.13 -1.34
N ASP A 111 15.52 -1.94 -2.35
CA ASP A 111 14.53 -2.62 -3.21
C ASP A 111 13.55 -3.51 -2.42
N ASP A 112 14.06 -4.24 -1.41
CA ASP A 112 13.23 -5.13 -0.58
C ASP A 112 12.19 -4.34 0.25
N ALA A 113 12.52 -3.10 0.63
CA ALA A 113 11.66 -2.22 1.41
C ALA A 113 10.64 -1.44 0.57
N ALA A 114 10.88 -1.29 -0.74
CA ALA A 114 10.07 -0.50 -1.66
C ALA A 114 9.19 -1.36 -2.59
N TYR A 115 8.77 -2.55 -2.14
CA TYR A 115 7.92 -3.45 -2.91
C TYR A 115 6.47 -2.95 -3.00
N LEU A 116 6.22 -2.09 -3.99
CA LEU A 116 4.98 -1.36 -4.20
C LEU A 116 4.27 -1.79 -5.48
N ARG A 117 2.95 -1.93 -5.39
CA ARG A 117 2.08 -2.28 -6.50
C ARG A 117 1.10 -1.15 -6.77
N LEU A 118 1.10 -0.63 -8.01
CA LEU A 118 0.17 0.39 -8.44
C LEU A 118 -1.15 -0.24 -8.91
N THR A 119 -2.28 0.30 -8.50
CA THR A 119 -3.59 -0.02 -9.07
C THR A 119 -4.46 1.22 -9.21
N SER A 120 -5.29 1.29 -10.24
CA SER A 120 -6.36 2.30 -10.38
C SER A 120 -7.74 1.74 -10.04
N ASP A 121 -7.79 0.47 -9.65
CA ASP A 121 -8.99 -0.24 -9.23
C ASP A 121 -8.59 -1.11 -8.03
N VAL A 122 -9.10 -0.77 -6.85
CA VAL A 122 -8.70 -1.43 -5.58
C VAL A 122 -8.99 -2.94 -5.59
N ASP A 123 -9.91 -3.40 -6.43
CA ASP A 123 -10.27 -4.82 -6.59
C ASP A 123 -9.43 -5.54 -7.66
N SER A 124 -8.54 -4.83 -8.36
CA SER A 124 -7.67 -5.39 -9.38
C SER A 124 -6.31 -5.85 -8.81
N SER A 125 -5.67 -6.79 -9.50
CA SER A 125 -4.38 -7.34 -9.09
C SER A 125 -3.22 -6.34 -9.14
N GLY A 126 -3.44 -5.09 -9.56
CA GLY A 126 -2.42 -4.06 -9.73
C GLY A 126 -1.30 -4.42 -10.71
N THR A 127 -0.32 -3.52 -10.84
CA THR A 127 0.86 -3.63 -11.69
C THR A 127 2.10 -3.37 -10.84
N LEU A 128 3.13 -4.21 -10.98
CA LEU A 128 4.44 -3.99 -10.37
C LEU A 128 5.23 -2.94 -11.14
N ASN A 129 6.20 -2.30 -10.49
CA ASN A 129 7.10 -1.40 -11.19
C ASN A 129 7.88 -2.15 -12.28
N ILE A 130 8.28 -1.42 -13.31
CA ILE A 130 9.06 -1.92 -14.44
C ILE A 130 10.41 -1.22 -14.50
N LEU A 131 11.40 -1.93 -15.01
CA LEU A 131 12.68 -1.34 -15.40
C LEU A 131 12.54 -0.82 -16.84
N LEU A 132 12.89 0.45 -17.06
CA LEU A 132 12.93 1.09 -18.40
C LEU A 132 14.37 1.46 -18.75
N GLY A 133 14.79 1.18 -19.99
CA GLY A 133 16.12 1.54 -20.49
C GLY A 133 17.27 1.01 -19.63
N ASP A 134 18.31 1.82 -19.43
CA ASP A 134 19.51 1.49 -18.64
C ASP A 134 19.33 1.76 -17.14
N MET A 135 18.09 1.76 -16.62
CA MET A 135 17.87 1.97 -15.19
C MET A 135 18.50 0.85 -14.36
N GLU A 136 19.29 1.27 -13.37
CA GLU A 136 19.92 0.38 -12.42
C GLU A 136 18.90 -0.12 -11.39
N VAL A 137 18.97 -1.41 -11.06
CA VAL A 137 18.21 -2.01 -9.96
C VAL A 137 18.49 -1.24 -8.67
N TRP A 138 17.51 -1.13 -7.78
CA TRP A 138 17.68 -0.41 -6.51
C TRP A 138 18.40 -1.27 -5.44
N ASP A 139 19.52 -1.89 -5.80
CA ASP A 139 20.25 -2.87 -4.99
C ASP A 139 21.18 -2.25 -3.93
N LYS A 140 21.03 -0.96 -3.65
CA LYS A 140 21.81 -0.25 -2.63
C LYS A 140 21.47 -0.79 -1.24
N GLU A 141 22.50 -1.20 -0.51
CA GLU A 141 22.43 -1.46 0.94
C GLU A 141 22.49 -0.12 1.70
N LEU A 142 21.55 0.07 2.61
CA LEU A 142 21.42 1.25 3.47
C LEU A 142 21.89 0.88 4.87
N GLU A 143 22.89 1.59 5.38
CA GLU A 143 23.32 1.49 6.78
C GLU A 143 22.29 2.12 7.73
N LYS A 144 22.45 1.93 9.05
CA LYS A 144 21.56 2.55 10.03
C LYS A 144 21.47 4.07 9.88
N GLY A 145 20.25 4.58 9.71
CA GLY A 145 19.95 5.99 9.54
C GLY A 145 20.28 6.53 8.15
N GLU A 146 20.75 5.68 7.24
CA GLU A 146 20.91 6.05 5.84
C GLU A 146 19.56 6.03 5.12
N SER A 147 19.39 6.96 4.19
CA SER A 147 18.27 7.00 3.28
C SER A 147 18.72 7.05 1.83
N ASP A 148 17.84 6.59 0.95
CA ASP A 148 17.99 6.73 -0.49
C ASP A 148 16.64 7.01 -1.14
N THR A 149 16.65 7.75 -2.24
CA THR A 149 15.46 8.17 -2.97
C THR A 149 15.59 7.79 -4.44
N ARG A 150 14.59 7.10 -4.99
CA ARG A 150 14.56 6.70 -6.40
C ARG A 150 13.16 6.80 -7.00
N LYS A 151 13.11 6.89 -8.33
CA LYS A 151 11.87 6.82 -9.11
C LYS A 151 11.57 5.36 -9.50
N LEU A 152 10.39 4.88 -9.12
CA LEU A 152 9.83 3.61 -9.58
C LEU A 152 8.87 3.89 -10.74
N PHE A 153 8.96 3.13 -11.82
CA PHE A 153 8.18 3.38 -13.03
C PHE A 153 7.07 2.35 -13.18
N TYR A 154 5.88 2.80 -13.55
CA TYR A 154 4.72 1.94 -13.79
C TYR A 154 4.12 2.26 -15.14
N ASP A 155 3.86 1.23 -15.95
CA ASP A 155 3.08 1.35 -17.18
C ASP A 155 1.61 1.16 -16.84
N THR A 156 0.76 2.17 -17.02
CA THR A 156 -0.64 2.13 -16.59
C THR A 156 -1.58 2.86 -17.55
N GLN A 157 -2.88 2.67 -17.35
CA GLN A 157 -3.93 3.49 -17.95
C GLN A 157 -4.13 4.77 -17.13
N ARG A 158 -4.63 5.85 -17.75
CA ARG A 158 -5.06 7.04 -17.03
C ARG A 158 -6.27 6.72 -16.16
N ALA A 159 -6.26 7.21 -14.94
CA ALA A 159 -7.37 7.13 -13.99
C ALA A 159 -7.44 8.42 -13.17
N THR A 160 -8.60 8.69 -12.57
CA THR A 160 -8.82 9.83 -11.68
C THR A 160 -8.25 9.61 -10.28
N GLU A 161 -7.99 8.35 -9.93
CA GLU A 161 -7.43 7.95 -8.64
C GLU A 161 -6.54 6.73 -8.85
N TYR A 162 -5.44 6.69 -8.12
CA TYR A 162 -4.51 5.58 -8.06
C TYR A 162 -4.26 5.20 -6.61
N SER A 163 -3.87 3.95 -6.40
CA SER A 163 -3.44 3.39 -5.12
C SER A 163 -2.11 2.66 -5.29
N LEU A 164 -1.12 2.99 -4.47
CA LEU A 164 0.10 2.20 -4.30
C LEU A 164 -0.07 1.32 -3.07
N LEU A 165 -0.10 0.01 -3.28
CA LEU A 165 -0.29 -1.01 -2.26
C LEU A 165 1.07 -1.55 -1.82
N TYR A 166 1.32 -1.58 -0.52
CA TYR A 166 2.53 -2.21 0.03
C TYR A 166 2.36 -3.73 0.19
N ASN A 167 3.36 -4.50 -0.25
CA ASN A 167 3.55 -5.91 0.14
C ASN A 167 2.34 -6.87 -0.08
N HIS A 168 1.59 -6.70 -1.18
CA HIS A 168 0.40 -7.51 -1.54
C HIS A 168 0.71 -8.99 -1.93
N ALA A 169 1.78 -9.64 -1.44
CA ALA A 169 2.16 -10.98 -1.95
C ALA A 169 2.93 -11.92 -1.01
N THR A 170 2.84 -11.78 0.31
CA THR A 170 3.38 -12.83 1.20
C THR A 170 2.26 -13.77 1.65
N GLU A 171 2.43 -15.07 1.42
CA GLU A 171 1.45 -16.16 1.64
C GLU A 171 1.01 -16.34 3.12
N ASN A 172 1.39 -15.43 4.02
CA ASN A 172 0.97 -15.38 5.41
C ASN A 172 0.02 -14.20 5.61
N HIS A 173 -1.21 -14.40 5.10
CA HIS A 173 -2.38 -13.54 5.26
C HIS A 173 -2.43 -12.86 6.65
N LYS A 174 -2.22 -11.53 6.67
CA LYS A 174 -2.66 -10.50 7.66
C LYS A 174 -1.66 -9.39 7.94
N LEU A 175 -0.45 -9.40 7.40
CA LEU A 175 0.55 -8.49 7.96
C LEU A 175 0.51 -7.06 7.40
N LEU A 176 0.25 -6.80 6.10
CA LEU A 176 0.40 -5.44 5.57
C LEU A 176 -0.50 -5.07 4.36
N GLU A 177 -1.51 -5.89 4.01
CA GLU A 177 -2.48 -5.56 2.93
C GLU A 177 -3.27 -4.26 3.16
N ASP A 178 -3.04 -3.65 4.31
CA ASP A 178 -3.73 -2.51 4.85
C ASP A 178 -3.03 -1.18 4.57
N VAL A 179 -1.75 -1.14 4.20
CA VAL A 179 -1.06 0.13 3.92
C VAL A 179 -1.15 0.47 2.43
N LYS A 180 -1.77 1.60 2.13
CA LYS A 180 -1.81 2.15 0.77
C LYS A 180 -1.63 3.66 0.74
N TRP A 181 -0.99 4.13 -0.32
CA TRP A 181 -0.99 5.55 -0.69
C TRP A 181 -2.02 5.77 -1.78
N VAL A 182 -2.91 6.73 -1.59
CA VAL A 182 -3.95 7.11 -2.55
C VAL A 182 -3.66 8.52 -3.04
N PHE A 183 -3.73 8.71 -4.36
CA PHE A 183 -3.53 10.01 -5.00
C PHE A 183 -4.37 10.12 -6.27
N THR A 184 -4.74 11.35 -6.62
CA THR A 184 -5.57 11.68 -7.77
C THR A 184 -4.75 12.12 -8.97
N ASP A 185 -5.36 12.21 -10.15
CA ASP A 185 -4.70 12.76 -11.34
C ASP A 185 -4.37 14.26 -11.20
N GLU A 186 -5.05 14.99 -10.31
CA GLU A 186 -4.72 16.38 -9.99
C GLU A 186 -3.41 16.53 -9.21
N GLU A 187 -2.95 15.45 -8.57
CA GLU A 187 -1.70 15.40 -7.79
C GLU A 187 -0.52 14.80 -8.58
N VAL A 188 -0.76 14.41 -9.83
CA VAL A 188 0.27 13.91 -10.75
C VAL A 188 0.78 15.07 -11.62
N ASP A 189 2.09 15.30 -11.58
CA ASP A 189 2.76 16.33 -12.39
C ASP A 189 2.87 15.95 -13.89
#